data_AF-A0A855Y016-F1
#
_entry.id   AF-A0A855Y016-F1
#
_cell.length_a   1.000
_cell.length_b   1.000
_cell.length_c   1.000
_cell.angle_alpha   90.00
_cell.angle_beta   90.00
_cell.angle_gamma   90.00
#
_symmetry.space_group_name_H-M   'P 1'
#
loop_
_entity.id
_entity.type
_entity.pdbx_description
1 polymer ?
#
loop_
_entity_poly.entity_id
_entity_poly.type
_entity_poly.pdbx_seq_one_letter_code
_entity_poly.pdbx_strand_id
1 'polypeptide(L)'
;MNDLSIQNIVNGLVNQSTEESMEEAEKLILDYLNKFPRDVDAWARVVLLQTLPPFGDYQRAISLLDSAMEYNDNVSYFTILSSFFSEWFMGGMNDFQLEKLMQLKKNSSDTQTKAIILYLMAWHYESTNKNMFVTLVDQSIKTCDYLVMNWLDLGSYYLQNGEMDKGKLLIQSGLANVKLIYKEDTCYEDYDSLDVIRFINERITGVFMTEGRYNSIVNLTTT
;
A
#
# COMPACT_ATOMS: atom_id res chain seq x y z
N MET A 1 -13.19 -11.43 5.15
CA MET A 1 -13.90 -12.67 4.94
C MET A 1 -13.93 -13.41 6.25
N ASN A 2 -15.08 -13.34 6.91
CA ASN A 2 -15.28 -13.99 8.20
C ASN A 2 -15.35 -15.53 8.11
N ASP A 3 -15.56 -16.07 6.90
CA ASP A 3 -15.56 -17.51 6.63
C ASP A 3 -14.13 -18.03 6.37
N LEU A 4 -13.53 -18.62 7.41
CA LEU A 4 -12.18 -19.21 7.34
C LEU A 4 -12.09 -20.42 6.39
N SER A 5 -13.20 -21.13 6.16
CA SER A 5 -13.22 -22.26 5.22
C SER A 5 -13.01 -21.75 3.80
N ILE A 6 -13.79 -20.75 3.39
CA ILE A 6 -13.66 -20.13 2.07
C ILE A 6 -12.29 -19.47 1.94
N GLN A 7 -11.79 -18.84 3.00
CA GLN A 7 -10.47 -18.20 2.99
C GLN A 7 -9.35 -19.21 2.70
N ASN A 8 -9.37 -20.37 3.34
CA ASN A 8 -8.38 -21.41 3.10
C ASN A 8 -8.43 -21.95 1.67
N ILE A 9 -9.63 -22.09 1.09
CA ILE A 9 -9.79 -22.52 -0.31
C ILE A 9 -9.22 -21.46 -1.25
N VAL A 10 -9.60 -20.19 -1.05
CA VAL A 10 -9.10 -19.05 -1.84
C VAL A 10 -7.59 -18.96 -1.78
N ASN A 11 -6.99 -19.04 -0.59
CA ASN A 11 -5.53 -18.99 -0.44
C ASN A 11 -4.85 -20.18 -1.15
N GLY A 12 -5.44 -21.37 -1.07
CA GLY A 12 -4.94 -22.56 -1.80
C GLY A 12 -5.01 -22.41 -3.32
N LEU A 13 -6.01 -21.70 -3.85
CA LEU A 13 -6.11 -21.36 -5.27
C LEU A 13 -5.06 -20.32 -5.68
N VAL A 14 -4.95 -19.22 -4.92
CA VAL A 14 -3.97 -18.14 -5.19
C VAL A 14 -2.53 -18.66 -5.21
N ASN A 15 -2.20 -19.59 -4.31
CA ASN A 15 -0.87 -20.21 -4.25
C ASN A 15 -0.52 -21.07 -5.47
N GLN A 16 -1.50 -21.50 -6.28
CA GLN A 16 -1.24 -22.18 -7.54
C GLN A 16 -0.80 -21.19 -8.63
N SER A 17 -1.23 -19.92 -8.51
CA SER A 17 -0.81 -18.81 -9.38
C SER A 17 -1.05 -19.06 -10.88
N THR A 18 -2.09 -19.82 -11.22
CA THR A 18 -2.58 -19.99 -12.60
C THR A 18 -3.79 -19.09 -12.85
N GLU A 19 -4.00 -18.68 -14.10
CA GLU A 19 -5.16 -17.85 -14.49
C GLU A 19 -6.49 -18.50 -14.04
N GLU A 20 -6.69 -19.79 -14.37
CA GLU A 20 -7.88 -20.55 -13.95
C GLU A 20 -8.08 -20.57 -12.43
N SER A 21 -7.01 -20.77 -11.65
CA SER A 21 -7.11 -20.77 -10.19
C SER A 21 -7.48 -19.41 -9.62
N MET A 22 -6.99 -18.33 -10.23
CA MET A 22 -7.25 -16.95 -9.80
C MET A 22 -8.67 -16.51 -10.18
N GLU A 23 -9.17 -16.92 -11.34
CA GLU A 23 -10.56 -16.69 -11.76
C GLU A 23 -11.55 -17.40 -10.82
N GLU A 24 -11.28 -18.66 -10.45
CA GLU A 24 -12.12 -19.38 -9.49
C GLU A 24 -12.05 -18.75 -8.09
N ALA A 25 -10.87 -18.27 -7.66
CA ALA A 25 -10.73 -17.52 -6.41
C ALA A 25 -11.56 -16.22 -6.42
N GLU A 26 -11.51 -15.44 -7.50
CA GLU A 26 -12.32 -14.22 -7.66
C GLU A 26 -13.81 -14.57 -7.55
N LYS A 27 -14.26 -15.56 -8.32
CA LYS A 27 -15.65 -15.99 -8.34
C LYS A 27 -16.14 -16.41 -6.95
N LEU A 28 -15.36 -17.20 -6.21
CA LEU A 28 -15.71 -17.61 -4.85
C LEU A 28 -15.87 -16.42 -3.91
N ILE A 29 -14.97 -15.43 -3.98
CA ILE A 29 -15.06 -14.24 -3.14
C ILE A 29 -16.27 -13.38 -3.55
N LEU A 30 -16.53 -13.21 -4.85
CA LEU A 30 -17.70 -12.46 -5.34
C LEU A 30 -19.03 -13.12 -4.97
N ASP A 31 -19.12 -14.46 -5.08
CA ASP A 31 -20.31 -15.22 -4.65
C ASP A 31 -20.54 -15.10 -3.14
N TYR A 32 -19.47 -15.02 -2.35
CA TYR A 32 -19.55 -14.72 -0.92
C TYR A 32 -20.04 -13.28 -0.69
N LEU A 33 -19.49 -12.29 -1.39
CA LEU A 33 -19.87 -10.89 -1.27
C LEU A 33 -21.32 -10.63 -1.68
N ASN A 34 -21.88 -11.41 -2.62
CA ASN A 34 -23.31 -11.36 -2.94
C ASN A 34 -24.21 -11.65 -1.73
N LYS A 35 -23.73 -12.45 -0.77
CA LYS A 35 -24.45 -12.77 0.48
C LYS A 35 -24.05 -11.84 1.62
N PHE A 36 -22.80 -11.39 1.63
CA PHE A 36 -22.21 -10.57 2.69
C PHE A 36 -21.54 -9.30 2.13
N PRO A 37 -22.31 -8.37 1.53
CA PRO A 37 -21.74 -7.25 0.77
C PRO A 37 -21.02 -6.21 1.64
N ARG A 38 -21.15 -6.29 2.97
CA ARG A 38 -20.48 -5.42 3.94
C ARG A 38 -19.24 -6.07 4.58
N ASP A 39 -18.83 -7.26 4.12
CA ASP A 39 -17.60 -7.89 4.61
C ASP A 39 -16.38 -7.19 4.00
N VAL A 40 -15.80 -6.31 4.78
CA VAL A 40 -14.71 -5.43 4.34
C VAL A 40 -13.46 -6.22 3.95
N ASP A 41 -13.11 -7.27 4.70
CA ASP A 41 -11.92 -8.06 4.39
C ASP A 41 -12.13 -8.91 3.14
N ALA A 42 -13.36 -9.38 2.84
CA ALA A 42 -13.63 -10.05 1.57
C ALA A 42 -13.46 -9.11 0.36
N TRP A 43 -13.93 -7.86 0.48
CA TRP A 43 -13.68 -6.82 -0.52
C TRP A 43 -12.18 -6.52 -0.69
N ALA A 44 -11.44 -6.37 0.41
CA ALA A 44 -10.01 -6.14 0.36
C ALA A 44 -9.28 -7.30 -0.36
N ARG A 45 -9.65 -8.54 -0.06
CA ARG A 45 -9.08 -9.74 -0.68
C ARG A 45 -9.30 -9.78 -2.19
N VAL A 46 -10.54 -9.55 -2.66
CA VAL A 46 -10.80 -9.59 -4.11
C VAL A 46 -10.12 -8.43 -4.85
N VAL A 47 -10.01 -7.26 -4.21
CA VAL A 47 -9.25 -6.13 -4.77
C VAL A 47 -7.78 -6.48 -4.92
N LEU A 48 -7.15 -7.04 -3.88
CA LEU A 48 -5.73 -7.41 -3.93
C LEU A 48 -5.47 -8.56 -4.90
N LEU A 49 -6.40 -9.50 -5.02
CA LEU A 49 -6.32 -10.60 -6.00
C LEU A 49 -6.09 -10.08 -7.42
N GLN A 50 -6.80 -9.03 -7.82
CA GLN A 50 -6.65 -8.42 -9.15
C GLN A 50 -5.25 -7.84 -9.39
N THR A 51 -4.53 -7.45 -8.33
CA THR A 51 -3.18 -6.89 -8.46
C THR A 51 -2.09 -7.95 -8.60
N LEU A 52 -2.42 -9.22 -8.32
CA LEU A 52 -1.47 -10.33 -8.39
C LEU A 52 -1.31 -10.83 -9.84
N PRO A 53 -0.12 -11.30 -10.23
CA PRO A 53 0.04 -12.08 -11.46
C PRO A 53 -0.80 -13.36 -11.42
N PRO A 54 -1.38 -13.81 -12.54
CA PRO A 54 -1.19 -13.29 -13.89
C PRO A 54 -2.08 -12.09 -14.26
N PHE A 55 -3.04 -11.69 -13.40
CA PHE A 55 -3.96 -10.59 -13.71
C PHE A 55 -3.24 -9.24 -13.83
N GLY A 56 -2.69 -8.72 -12.73
CA GLY A 56 -2.13 -7.36 -12.70
C GLY A 56 -3.12 -6.27 -13.15
N ASP A 57 -4.43 -6.49 -12.98
CA ASP A 57 -5.50 -5.62 -13.44
C ASP A 57 -5.89 -4.58 -12.36
N TYR A 58 -5.07 -3.53 -12.28
CA TYR A 58 -5.30 -2.42 -11.37
C TYR A 58 -6.56 -1.61 -11.71
N GLN A 59 -7.04 -1.63 -12.97
CA GLN A 59 -8.27 -0.94 -13.35
C GLN A 59 -9.48 -1.66 -12.77
N ARG A 60 -9.50 -2.99 -12.83
CA ARG A 60 -10.50 -3.83 -12.17
C ARG A 60 -10.43 -3.72 -10.67
N ALA A 61 -9.22 -3.67 -10.09
CA ALA A 61 -9.03 -3.45 -8.65
C ALA A 61 -9.68 -2.12 -8.18
N ILE A 62 -9.49 -1.02 -8.92
CA ILE A 62 -10.12 0.27 -8.63
C ILE A 62 -11.65 0.18 -8.77
N SER A 63 -12.16 -0.48 -9.81
CA SER A 63 -13.61 -0.65 -10.00
C SER A 63 -14.26 -1.45 -8.86
N LEU A 64 -13.56 -2.46 -8.34
CA LEU A 64 -14.00 -3.23 -7.17
C LEU A 64 -13.91 -2.39 -5.89
N LEU A 65 -12.92 -1.51 -5.75
CA LEU A 65 -12.84 -0.56 -4.63
C LEU A 65 -14.01 0.43 -4.65
N ASP A 66 -14.38 0.96 -5.81
CA ASP A 66 -15.55 1.83 -5.94
C ASP A 66 -16.82 1.10 -5.49
N SER A 67 -17.00 -0.15 -5.93
CA SER A 67 -18.11 -1.00 -5.48
C SER A 67 -18.07 -1.28 -3.97
N ALA A 68 -16.89 -1.57 -3.42
CA ALA A 68 -16.71 -1.83 -1.99
C ALA A 68 -17.07 -0.60 -1.14
N MET A 69 -16.72 0.61 -1.61
CA MET A 69 -17.04 1.86 -0.93
C MET A 69 -18.54 2.11 -0.86
N GLU A 70 -19.33 1.77 -1.90
CA GLU A 70 -20.79 1.91 -1.87
C GLU A 70 -21.45 1.13 -0.71
N TYR A 71 -20.85 0.02 -0.30
CA TYR A 71 -21.32 -0.76 0.85
C TYR A 71 -20.66 -0.36 2.18
N ASN A 72 -19.52 0.36 2.14
CA ASN A 72 -18.61 0.56 3.26
C ASN A 72 -17.99 1.97 3.29
N ASP A 73 -18.83 3.02 3.40
CA ASP A 73 -18.46 4.44 3.27
C ASP A 73 -17.34 4.98 4.19
N ASN A 74 -16.85 4.23 5.18
CA ASN A 74 -15.90 4.72 6.19
C ASN A 74 -14.64 3.84 6.35
N VAL A 75 -14.33 2.99 5.38
CA VAL A 75 -13.15 2.12 5.43
C VAL A 75 -11.95 2.85 4.81
N SER A 76 -11.10 3.40 5.67
CA SER A 76 -9.98 4.26 5.25
C SER A 76 -9.04 3.59 4.25
N TYR A 77 -8.78 2.28 4.42
CA TYR A 77 -7.83 1.60 3.55
C TYR A 77 -8.35 1.42 2.12
N PHE A 78 -9.65 1.44 1.85
CA PHE A 78 -10.13 1.42 0.47
C PHE A 78 -9.73 2.71 -0.28
N THR A 79 -9.85 3.86 0.38
CA THR A 79 -9.42 5.13 -0.22
C THR A 79 -7.92 5.15 -0.39
N ILE A 80 -7.16 4.67 0.60
CA ILE A 80 -5.70 4.55 0.53
C ILE A 80 -5.27 3.66 -0.65
N LEU A 81 -5.88 2.48 -0.81
CA LEU A 81 -5.57 1.56 -1.90
C LEU A 81 -5.93 2.16 -3.27
N SER A 82 -7.10 2.78 -3.40
CA SER A 82 -7.53 3.43 -4.64
C SER A 82 -6.53 4.51 -5.06
N SER A 83 -6.15 5.37 -4.13
CA SER A 83 -5.15 6.42 -4.34
C SER A 83 -3.78 5.87 -4.68
N PHE A 84 -3.31 4.85 -3.95
CA PHE A 84 -2.04 4.19 -4.24
C PHE A 84 -2.02 3.57 -5.64
N PHE A 85 -3.07 2.85 -6.02
CA PHE A 85 -3.16 2.25 -7.36
C PHE A 85 -3.18 3.31 -8.46
N SER A 86 -3.88 4.42 -8.22
CA SER A 86 -3.93 5.51 -9.18
C SER A 86 -2.58 6.19 -9.39
N GLU A 87 -1.89 6.57 -8.30
CA GLU A 87 -0.55 7.18 -8.39
C GLU A 87 0.48 6.26 -9.04
N TRP A 88 0.51 4.99 -8.65
CA TRP A 88 1.58 4.09 -9.07
C TRP A 88 1.33 3.41 -10.43
N PHE A 89 0.06 3.15 -10.80
CA PHE A 89 -0.26 2.32 -11.97
C PHE A 89 -1.16 2.99 -13.01
N MET A 90 -1.85 4.09 -12.69
CA MET A 90 -2.81 4.75 -13.60
C MET A 90 -2.43 6.17 -14.01
N GLY A 91 -1.20 6.61 -13.72
CA GLY A 91 -0.69 7.92 -14.13
C GLY A 91 -1.10 9.09 -13.22
N GLY A 92 -1.55 8.80 -11.99
CA GLY A 92 -1.88 9.82 -10.98
C GLY A 92 -3.33 9.75 -10.50
N MET A 93 -3.58 10.28 -9.30
CA MET A 93 -4.94 10.56 -8.82
C MET A 93 -5.58 11.69 -9.60
N ASN A 94 -6.89 11.60 -9.82
CA ASN A 94 -7.70 12.74 -10.26
C ASN A 94 -8.13 13.64 -9.07
N ASP A 95 -8.67 14.82 -9.37
CA ASP A 95 -9.10 15.80 -8.37
C ASP A 95 -10.11 15.23 -7.35
N PHE A 96 -11.02 14.37 -7.80
CA PHE A 96 -12.03 13.76 -6.94
C PHE A 96 -11.41 12.76 -5.94
N GLN A 97 -10.45 11.96 -6.38
CA GLN A 97 -9.70 11.06 -5.50
C GLN A 97 -8.86 11.85 -4.49
N LEU A 98 -8.20 12.92 -4.93
CA LEU A 98 -7.45 13.81 -4.04
C LEU A 98 -8.35 14.45 -2.99
N GLU A 99 -9.53 14.94 -3.38
CA GLU A 99 -10.50 15.51 -2.46
C GLU A 99 -10.97 14.50 -1.42
N LYS A 100 -11.33 13.27 -1.84
CA LYS A 100 -11.69 12.16 -0.93
C LYS A 100 -10.57 11.88 0.08
N LEU A 101 -9.33 11.83 -0.39
CA LEU A 101 -8.17 11.59 0.46
C LEU A 101 -7.95 12.74 1.47
N MET A 102 -8.14 13.99 1.05
CA MET A 102 -8.08 15.17 1.94
C MET A 102 -9.19 15.15 3.01
N GLN A 103 -10.42 14.78 2.63
CA GLN A 103 -11.54 14.63 3.55
C GLN A 103 -11.26 13.53 4.57
N LEU A 104 -10.77 12.38 4.11
CA LEU A 104 -10.36 11.28 4.99
C LEU A 104 -9.27 11.71 5.98
N LYS A 105 -8.26 12.47 5.53
CA LYS A 105 -7.22 13.02 6.42
C LYS A 105 -7.79 13.89 7.53
N LYS A 106 -8.79 14.72 7.18
CA LYS A 106 -9.42 15.65 8.12
C LYS A 106 -10.25 14.91 9.18
N ASN A 107 -10.93 13.84 8.76
CA ASN A 107 -11.87 13.10 9.62
C ASN A 107 -11.19 11.98 10.43
N SER A 108 -10.06 11.46 9.97
CA SER A 108 -9.34 10.42 10.70
C SER A 108 -8.80 10.94 12.04
N SER A 109 -8.89 10.14 13.10
CA SER A 109 -8.17 10.37 14.36
C SER A 109 -6.83 9.62 14.41
N ASP A 110 -6.68 8.59 13.58
CA ASP A 110 -5.51 7.73 13.52
C ASP A 110 -4.32 8.43 12.85
N THR A 111 -3.21 8.55 13.57
CA THR A 111 -2.01 9.25 13.12
C THR A 111 -1.31 8.49 11.99
N GLN A 112 -1.34 7.16 12.02
CA GLN A 112 -0.75 6.33 10.97
C GLN A 112 -1.48 6.54 9.63
N THR A 113 -2.81 6.44 9.63
CA THR A 113 -3.67 6.73 8.47
C THR A 113 -3.41 8.14 7.93
N LYS A 114 -3.33 9.16 8.80
CA LYS A 114 -3.02 10.53 8.38
C LYS A 114 -1.67 10.65 7.70
N ALA A 115 -0.64 10.00 8.24
CA ALA A 115 0.68 10.03 7.67
C ALA A 115 0.73 9.31 6.31
N ILE A 116 0.08 8.15 6.17
CA ILE A 116 -0.07 7.47 4.87
C ILE A 116 -0.76 8.40 3.85
N ILE A 117 -1.82 9.08 4.26
CA ILE A 117 -2.53 10.03 3.38
C ILE A 117 -1.63 11.19 2.98
N LEU A 118 -0.92 11.83 3.91
CA LEU A 118 0.02 12.90 3.60
C LEU A 118 1.10 12.45 2.61
N TYR A 119 1.57 11.21 2.75
CA TYR A 119 2.56 10.63 1.85
C TYR A 119 2.01 10.40 0.44
N LEU A 120 0.80 9.82 0.32
CA LEU A 120 0.13 9.67 -0.99
C LEU A 120 -0.18 11.02 -1.66
N MET A 121 -0.55 12.04 -0.88
CA MET A 121 -0.68 13.41 -1.40
C MET A 121 0.66 13.95 -1.91
N ALA A 122 1.78 13.60 -1.25
CA ALA A 122 3.09 14.07 -1.70
C ALA A 122 3.42 13.54 -3.10
N TRP A 123 3.17 12.25 -3.36
CA TRP A 123 3.38 11.61 -4.66
C TRP A 123 2.65 12.33 -5.79
N HIS A 124 1.39 12.72 -5.56
CA HIS A 124 0.61 13.51 -6.51
C HIS A 124 1.32 14.79 -6.98
N TYR A 125 2.10 15.41 -6.10
CA TYR A 125 2.85 16.63 -6.38
C TYR A 125 4.32 16.40 -6.77
N GLU A 126 4.81 15.16 -6.79
CA GLU A 126 6.25 14.87 -6.98
C GLU A 126 6.78 15.47 -8.29
N SER A 127 6.03 15.31 -9.37
CA SER A 127 6.42 15.76 -10.72
C SER A 127 6.07 17.24 -10.99
N THR A 128 5.06 17.78 -10.32
CA THR A 128 4.48 19.10 -10.63
C THR A 128 4.90 20.19 -9.64
N ASN A 129 5.11 19.85 -8.36
CA ASN A 129 5.45 20.80 -7.31
C ASN A 129 6.33 20.13 -6.22
N LYS A 130 7.64 20.10 -6.49
CA LYS A 130 8.65 19.52 -5.58
C LYS A 130 8.64 20.11 -4.17
N ASN A 131 8.33 21.40 -4.01
CA ASN A 131 8.25 22.01 -2.68
C ASN A 131 7.06 21.46 -1.89
N MET A 132 5.93 21.23 -2.55
CA MET A 132 4.76 20.61 -1.94
C MET A 132 5.04 19.16 -1.58
N PHE A 133 5.70 18.40 -2.46
CA PHE A 133 6.17 17.04 -2.16
C PHE A 133 6.99 17.01 -0.86
N VAL A 134 8.07 17.80 -0.77
CA VAL A 134 8.93 17.83 0.42
C VAL A 134 8.15 18.22 1.67
N THR A 135 7.29 19.24 1.56
CA THR A 135 6.46 19.72 2.68
C THR A 135 5.52 18.63 3.20
N LEU A 136 4.87 17.89 2.30
CA LEU A 136 3.92 16.84 2.67
C LEU A 136 4.63 15.62 3.24
N VAL A 137 5.79 15.22 2.70
CA VAL A 137 6.57 14.11 3.27
C VAL A 137 7.10 14.47 4.66
N ASP A 138 7.63 15.68 4.87
CA ASP A 138 8.07 16.15 6.19
C ASP A 138 6.90 16.21 7.20
N GLN A 139 5.73 16.71 6.79
CA GLN A 139 4.52 16.66 7.62
C GLN A 139 4.10 15.24 7.95
N SER A 140 4.23 14.32 6.98
CA SER A 140 3.89 12.92 7.18
C SER A 140 4.79 12.29 8.25
N ILE A 141 6.10 12.48 8.16
CA ILE A 141 7.08 12.02 9.16
C ILE A 141 6.78 12.60 10.55
N LYS A 142 6.48 13.91 10.64
CA LYS A 142 6.12 14.55 11.92
C LYS A 142 4.82 14.04 12.51
N THR A 143 3.90 13.57 11.65
CA THR A 143 2.61 13.01 12.07
C THR A 143 2.76 11.58 12.57
N CYS A 144 3.59 10.78 11.89
CA CYS A 144 3.95 9.42 12.28
C CYS A 144 5.37 9.13 11.78
N ASP A 145 6.32 9.06 12.71
CA ASP A 145 7.74 8.89 12.44
C ASP A 145 8.12 7.44 12.15
N TYR A 146 7.15 6.54 12.17
CA TYR A 146 7.34 5.10 12.04
C TYR A 146 7.30 4.59 10.58
N LEU A 147 6.80 5.40 9.63
CA LEU A 147 6.61 4.98 8.24
C LEU A 147 7.92 5.09 7.45
N VAL A 148 8.55 3.95 7.17
CA VAL A 148 9.88 3.85 6.55
C VAL A 148 9.97 4.61 5.22
N MET A 149 9.02 4.38 4.31
CA MET A 149 9.06 4.95 2.95
C MET A 149 9.13 6.47 2.92
N ASN A 150 8.46 7.14 3.86
CA ASN A 150 8.43 8.60 3.93
C ASN A 150 9.85 9.14 4.19
N TRP A 151 10.59 8.50 5.09
CA TRP A 151 11.99 8.85 5.36
C TRP A 151 12.89 8.57 4.16
N LEU A 152 12.68 7.42 3.49
CA LEU A 152 13.48 7.02 2.35
C LEU A 152 13.34 7.97 1.17
N ASP A 153 12.10 8.38 0.86
CA ASP A 153 11.82 9.28 -0.26
C ASP A 153 12.35 10.69 0.02
N LEU A 154 12.16 11.20 1.25
CA LEU A 154 12.72 12.49 1.64
C LEU A 154 14.26 12.46 1.67
N GLY A 155 14.84 11.37 2.18
CA GLY A 155 16.28 11.17 2.18
C GLY A 155 16.85 11.11 0.76
N SER A 156 16.21 10.35 -0.12
CA SER A 156 16.57 10.24 -1.54
C SER A 156 16.48 11.58 -2.25
N TYR A 157 15.44 12.37 -1.97
CA TYR A 157 15.34 13.74 -2.47
C TYR A 157 16.56 14.58 -2.06
N TYR A 158 16.98 14.54 -0.79
CA TYR A 158 18.16 15.30 -0.35
C TYR A 158 19.47 14.80 -0.95
N LEU A 159 19.64 13.48 -1.12
CA LEU A 159 20.79 12.92 -1.83
C LEU A 159 20.87 13.44 -3.27
N GLN A 160 19.75 13.43 -3.99
CA GLN A 160 19.68 13.91 -5.38
C GLN A 160 19.95 15.41 -5.52
N ASN A 161 19.74 16.20 -4.46
CA ASN A 161 20.01 17.64 -4.43
C ASN A 161 21.38 18.00 -3.81
N GLY A 162 22.24 17.00 -3.54
CA GLY A 162 23.59 17.21 -3.03
C GLY A 162 23.70 17.42 -1.50
N GLU A 163 22.59 17.32 -0.77
CA GLU A 163 22.57 17.37 0.70
C GLU A 163 22.86 15.96 1.28
N MET A 164 24.06 15.44 1.02
CA MET A 164 24.42 14.03 1.27
C MET A 164 24.23 13.59 2.72
N ASP A 165 24.80 14.33 3.68
CA ASP A 165 24.75 13.96 5.11
C ASP A 165 23.32 13.90 5.63
N LYS A 166 22.49 14.87 5.22
CA LYS A 166 21.08 14.95 5.58
C LYS A 166 20.28 13.81 4.97
N GLY A 167 20.51 13.53 3.69
CA GLY A 167 19.85 12.42 2.98
C GLY A 167 20.15 11.07 3.62
N LYS A 168 21.43 10.80 3.94
CA LYS A 168 21.86 9.57 4.61
C LYS A 168 21.25 9.44 6.01
N LEU A 169 21.25 10.51 6.81
CA LEU A 169 20.67 10.49 8.15
C LEU A 169 19.17 10.15 8.13
N LEU A 170 18.43 10.72 7.18
CA LEU A 170 17.00 10.42 7.00
C LEU A 170 16.78 8.96 6.63
N ILE A 171 17.55 8.44 5.66
CA ILE A 171 17.45 7.02 5.26
C ILE A 171 17.75 6.10 6.43
N GLN A 172 18.81 6.37 7.20
CA GLN A 172 19.15 5.59 8.40
C GLN A 172 18.03 5.63 9.45
N SER A 173 17.41 6.80 9.65
CA SER A 173 16.27 6.96 10.56
C SER A 173 15.07 6.15 10.10
N GLY A 174 14.80 6.13 8.79
CA GLY A 174 13.76 5.27 8.19
C GLY A 174 14.04 3.79 8.39
N LEU A 175 15.26 3.34 8.10
CA LEU A 175 15.65 1.92 8.23
C LEU A 175 15.53 1.40 9.66
N ALA A 176 15.73 2.25 10.68
CA ALA A 176 15.54 1.88 12.08
C ALA A 176 14.09 1.49 12.43
N ASN A 177 13.11 1.85 11.59
CA ASN A 177 11.70 1.53 11.77
C ASN A 177 11.24 0.25 11.05
N VAL A 178 12.12 -0.41 10.30
CA VAL A 178 11.79 -1.69 9.64
C VAL A 178 11.54 -2.75 10.70
N LYS A 179 10.35 -3.36 10.68
CA LYS A 179 9.97 -4.40 11.65
C LYS A 179 10.11 -5.81 11.15
N LEU A 180 10.05 -6.01 9.83
CA LEU A 180 10.08 -7.34 9.25
C LEU A 180 10.84 -7.32 7.92
N ILE A 181 11.79 -8.23 7.80
CA ILE A 181 12.57 -8.45 6.58
C ILE A 181 12.31 -9.89 6.12
N TYR A 182 11.69 -10.03 4.95
CA TYR A 182 11.45 -11.32 4.32
C TYR A 182 12.70 -11.78 3.56
N LYS A 183 13.17 -12.99 3.85
CA LYS A 183 14.23 -13.65 3.10
C LYS A 183 13.67 -14.17 1.80
N GLU A 184 14.38 -13.90 0.70
CA GLU A 184 13.89 -14.20 -0.65
C GLU A 184 13.82 -15.72 -0.91
N ASP A 185 14.69 -16.50 -0.26
CA ASP A 185 14.75 -17.96 -0.40
C ASP A 185 13.88 -18.72 0.62
N THR A 186 12.99 -18.04 1.35
CA THR A 186 12.17 -18.66 2.41
C THR A 186 10.69 -18.63 2.06
N CYS A 187 10.07 -19.82 2.03
CA CYS A 187 8.61 -19.94 2.01
C CYS A 187 8.06 -19.74 3.41
N TYR A 188 7.29 -18.68 3.62
CA TYR A 188 6.65 -18.37 4.88
C TYR A 188 5.25 -18.99 4.88
N GLU A 189 4.98 -19.96 5.76
CA GLU A 189 3.68 -20.64 5.86
C GLU A 189 2.54 -19.68 6.20
N ASP A 190 2.85 -18.56 6.84
CA ASP A 190 1.94 -17.47 7.21
C ASP A 190 1.93 -16.32 6.17
N TYR A 191 2.44 -16.56 4.95
CA TYR A 191 2.34 -15.60 3.85
C TYR A 191 0.93 -15.58 3.26
N ASP A 192 0.11 -14.61 3.67
CA ASP A 192 -1.16 -14.28 2.99
C ASP A 192 -0.94 -13.10 2.03
N SER A 193 -0.97 -13.36 0.73
CA SER A 193 -0.83 -12.35 -0.33
C SER A 193 -2.05 -11.44 -0.46
N LEU A 194 -3.19 -11.82 0.14
CA LEU A 194 -4.44 -11.07 0.12
C LEU A 194 -4.71 -10.34 1.45
N ASP A 195 -3.76 -10.33 2.40
CA ASP A 195 -3.84 -9.53 3.62
C ASP A 195 -3.54 -8.06 3.32
N VAL A 196 -4.56 -7.21 3.50
CA VAL A 196 -4.46 -5.76 3.25
C VAL A 196 -3.51 -5.03 4.20
N ILE A 197 -3.41 -5.46 5.46
CA ILE A 197 -2.51 -4.82 6.42
C ILE A 197 -1.07 -5.16 6.05
N ARG A 198 -0.82 -6.41 5.69
CA ARG A 198 0.48 -6.83 5.14
C ARG A 198 0.83 -6.03 3.88
N PHE A 199 -0.10 -5.94 2.93
CA PHE A 199 0.09 -5.20 1.69
C PHE A 199 0.47 -3.74 1.95
N ILE A 200 -0.26 -3.04 2.83
CA ILE A 200 0.04 -1.64 3.19
C ILE A 200 1.42 -1.54 3.85
N ASN A 201 1.76 -2.46 4.76
CA ASN A 201 3.04 -2.46 5.44
C ASN A 201 4.22 -2.69 4.49
N GLU A 202 4.04 -3.51 3.46
CA GLU A 202 5.09 -3.84 2.49
C GLU A 202 5.20 -2.82 1.35
N ARG A 203 4.07 -2.48 0.74
CA ARG A 203 4.01 -1.73 -0.53
C ARG A 203 3.89 -0.23 -0.35
N ILE A 204 3.28 0.23 0.75
CA ILE A 204 3.03 1.66 0.97
C ILE A 204 3.98 2.22 2.03
N THR A 205 4.05 1.61 3.21
CA THR A 205 4.81 2.18 4.33
C THR A 205 6.26 1.71 4.41
N GLY A 206 6.58 0.55 3.80
CA GLY A 206 7.92 -0.05 3.83
C GLY A 206 8.36 -0.57 5.20
N VAL A 207 7.43 -0.66 6.15
CA VAL A 207 7.65 -1.25 7.47
C VAL A 207 8.02 -2.74 7.38
N PHE A 208 7.44 -3.42 6.39
CA PHE A 208 7.87 -4.74 5.95
C PHE A 208 8.60 -4.60 4.61
N MET A 209 9.65 -5.38 4.38
CA MET A 209 10.35 -5.38 3.10
C MET A 209 11.09 -6.70 2.84
N THR A 210 11.54 -6.91 1.60
CA THR A 210 12.41 -8.03 1.26
C THR A 210 13.87 -7.72 1.60
N GLU A 211 14.67 -8.76 1.82
CA GLU A 211 16.10 -8.65 2.11
C GLU A 211 16.87 -7.92 0.99
N GLY A 212 16.59 -8.20 -0.28
CA GLY A 212 17.21 -7.50 -1.40
C GLY A 212 16.89 -6.01 -1.41
N ARG A 213 15.64 -5.63 -1.09
CA ARG A 213 15.25 -4.22 -0.96
C ARG A 213 15.93 -3.55 0.23
N TYR A 214 15.97 -4.21 1.38
CA TYR A 214 16.64 -3.67 2.58
C TYR A 214 18.13 -3.39 2.29
N ASN A 215 18.83 -4.38 1.72
CA ASN A 215 20.25 -4.27 1.40
C ASN A 215 20.55 -3.18 0.37
N SER A 216 19.69 -3.02 -0.66
CA SER A 216 19.88 -1.96 -1.65
C SER A 216 19.76 -0.56 -1.04
N ILE A 217 18.85 -0.36 -0.07
CA ILE A 217 18.69 0.91 0.65
C ILE A 217 19.88 1.16 1.59
N VAL A 218 20.35 0.14 2.32
CA VAL A 218 21.53 0.26 3.19
C VAL A 218 22.74 0.77 2.41
N ASN A 219 22.96 0.26 1.20
CA ASN A 219 24.07 0.67 0.34
C ASN A 219 24.04 2.17 -0.01
N LEU A 220 22.86 2.81 -0.05
CA LEU A 220 22.74 4.26 -0.29
C LEU A 220 23.35 5.09 0.85
N THR A 221 23.50 4.52 2.04
CA THR A 221 24.03 5.22 3.22
C THR A 221 25.53 5.03 3.42
N THR A 222 26.11 3.99 2.81
CA THR A 222 27.51 3.60 2.99
C THR A 222 28.46 4.15 1.93
N THR A 223 27.93 4.63 0.81
CA THR A 223 28.69 5.21 -0.31
C THR A 223 28.71 6.73 -0.19
#